data_AF-A0A9X2LUV2-F1
#
_entry.id   AF-A0A9X2LUV2-F1
#
_cell.length_a   1.000
_cell.length_b   1.000
_cell.length_c   1.000
_cell.angle_alpha   90.00
_cell.angle_beta   90.00
_cell.angle_gamma   90.00
#
_symmetry.space_group_name_H-M   'P 1'
#
loop_
_entity.id
_entity.type
_entity.pdbx_description
1 polymer ?
#
loop_
_entity_poly.entity_id
_entity_poly.type
_entity_poly.pdbx_seq_one_letter_code
_entity_poly.pdbx_strand_id
1 'polypeptide(L)'
;MAIEAGIAARVLDDALWWVREKARPIKHSSADKSIDDPYIRRRIGQISAYARAARSAVVLAAEELDSVRGLHGEEAHRVGARAAAAVAEAAVIAIDAALSAAPLIFDVGGGTITNREWGYDRHWRNARVIANHNPRDWKLAVAGAYRLGVAEPPTTGLF
;
A
#
# COMPACT_ATOMS: atom_id res chain seq x y z
N MET A 1 -2.33 -7.09 4.58
CA MET A 1 -2.84 -6.06 3.65
C MET A 1 -3.26 -4.75 4.34
N ALA A 2 -4.17 -4.77 5.33
CA ALA A 2 -4.71 -3.53 5.91
C ALA A 2 -3.65 -2.67 6.63
N ILE A 3 -2.69 -3.32 7.30
CA ILE A 3 -1.57 -2.63 7.97
C ILE A 3 -0.71 -1.88 6.94
N GLU A 4 -0.39 -2.50 5.81
CA GLU A 4 0.38 -1.87 4.72
C GLU A 4 -0.37 -0.68 4.12
N ALA A 5 -1.68 -0.81 3.90
CA ALA A 5 -2.51 0.32 3.46
C ALA A 5 -2.50 1.47 4.49
N GLY A 6 -2.52 1.15 5.78
CA GLY A 6 -2.38 2.12 6.87
C GLY A 6 -1.03 2.81 6.87
N ILE A 7 0.06 2.09 6.60
CA ILE A 7 1.40 2.67 6.46
C ILE A 7 1.44 3.63 5.26
N ALA A 8 0.93 3.22 4.10
CA ALA A 8 0.87 4.07 2.91
C ALA A 8 0.05 5.36 3.15
N ALA A 9 -1.08 5.24 3.86
CA ALA A 9 -1.87 6.39 4.28
C ALA A 9 -1.08 7.31 5.23
N ARG A 10 -0.36 6.74 6.20
CA ARG A 10 0.44 7.55 7.13
C ARG A 10 1.60 8.26 6.45
N VAL A 11 2.22 7.64 5.44
CA VAL A 11 3.24 8.30 4.59
C VAL A 11 2.66 9.55 3.93
N LEU A 12 1.44 9.47 3.39
CA LEU A 12 0.76 10.63 2.80
C LEU A 12 0.53 11.74 3.84
N ASP A 13 -0.01 11.40 5.01
CA ASP A 13 -0.28 12.38 6.07
C ASP A 13 0.99 13.10 6.51
N ASP A 14 2.07 12.35 6.73
CA ASP A 14 3.37 12.89 7.14
C ASP A 14 3.99 13.76 6.03
N ALA A 15 3.89 13.34 4.77
CA ALA A 15 4.37 14.12 3.63
C ALA A 15 3.60 15.44 3.46
N LEU A 16 2.27 15.40 3.59
CA LEU A 16 1.41 16.59 3.53
C LEU A 16 1.73 17.57 4.65
N TRP A 17 1.89 17.08 5.88
CA TRP A 17 2.30 17.91 7.01
C TRP A 17 3.67 18.55 6.76
N TRP A 18 4.65 17.76 6.32
CA TRP A 18 6.00 18.27 6.05
C TRP A 18 6.00 19.39 5.01
N VAL A 19 5.31 19.18 3.89
CA VAL A 19 5.25 20.16 2.80
C VAL A 19 4.59 21.47 3.24
N ARG A 20 3.59 21.41 4.13
CA ARG A 20 2.88 22.59 4.64
C ARG A 20 3.67 23.35 5.69
N GLU A 21 4.34 22.65 6.59
CA GLU A 21 4.86 23.24 7.83
C GLU A 21 6.39 23.43 7.84
N LYS A 22 7.14 22.66 7.04
CA LYS A 22 8.60 22.54 7.16
C LYS A 22 9.36 22.70 5.85
N ALA A 23 8.78 22.24 4.74
CA ALA A 23 9.46 22.24 3.46
C ALA A 23 9.77 23.67 2.99
N ARG A 24 10.90 23.81 2.30
CA ARG A 24 11.31 25.04 1.64
C ARG A 24 11.56 24.73 0.17
N PRO A 25 11.18 25.62 -0.77
CA PRO A 25 11.53 25.45 -2.16
C PRO A 25 13.03 25.30 -2.32
N ILE A 26 13.47 24.47 -3.27
CA ILE A 26 14.88 24.46 -3.65
C ILE A 26 15.27 25.84 -4.21
N LYS A 27 16.54 26.21 -4.11
CA LYS A 27 17.03 27.54 -4.54
C LYS A 27 16.69 27.89 -5.99
N HIS A 28 16.55 26.89 -6.84
CA HIS A 28 16.25 27.05 -8.27
C HIS A 28 14.77 26.83 -8.61
N SER A 29 13.91 26.64 -7.60
CA SER A 29 12.47 26.54 -7.82
C SER A 29 11.94 27.92 -8.23
N SER A 30 10.93 27.93 -9.11
CA SER A 30 10.17 29.12 -9.45
C SER A 30 9.06 29.42 -8.43
N ALA A 31 8.86 28.58 -7.42
CA ALA A 31 7.82 28.72 -6.41
C ALA A 31 8.35 29.41 -5.13
N ASP A 32 7.54 30.30 -4.57
CA ASP A 32 7.83 30.94 -3.27
C ASP A 32 7.61 29.99 -2.08
N LYS A 33 6.73 28.99 -2.24
CA LYS A 33 6.40 27.98 -1.22
C LYS A 33 6.45 26.59 -1.84
N SER A 34 6.88 25.58 -1.05
CA SER A 34 6.96 24.20 -1.53
C SER A 34 5.62 23.63 -1.98
N ILE A 35 4.51 24.10 -1.38
CA ILE A 35 3.14 23.72 -1.81
C ILE A 35 2.84 24.15 -3.26
N ASP A 36 3.56 25.14 -3.78
CA ASP A 36 3.36 25.70 -5.13
C ASP A 36 4.32 25.11 -6.16
N ASP A 37 5.33 24.36 -5.72
CA ASP A 37 6.28 23.69 -6.60
C ASP A 37 5.60 22.50 -7.32
N PRO A 38 5.58 22.47 -8.67
CA PRO A 38 4.91 21.42 -9.44
C PRO A 38 5.53 20.03 -9.21
N TYR A 39 6.82 19.94 -8.89
CA TYR A 39 7.48 18.67 -8.61
C TYR A 39 7.10 18.13 -7.24
N ILE A 40 6.94 19.01 -6.24
CA ILE A 40 6.41 18.61 -4.92
C ILE A 40 4.96 18.14 -5.06
N ARG A 41 4.11 18.90 -5.79
CA ARG A 41 2.72 18.48 -6.09
C ARG A 41 2.67 17.13 -6.78
N ARG A 42 3.57 16.87 -7.74
CA ARG A 42 3.70 15.56 -8.41
C ARG A 42 4.02 14.44 -7.41
N ARG A 43 4.97 14.64 -6.48
CA ARG A 43 5.33 13.61 -5.49
C ARG A 43 4.22 13.33 -4.49
N ILE A 44 3.55 14.38 -4.01
CA ILE A 44 2.36 14.22 -3.18
C ILE A 44 1.26 13.46 -3.93
N GLY A 45 1.01 13.79 -5.20
CA GLY A 45 0.06 13.06 -6.05
C GLY A 45 0.42 11.58 -6.21
N GLN A 46 1.72 11.27 -6.39
CA GLN A 46 2.21 9.90 -6.50
C GLN A 46 2.02 9.11 -5.19
N ILE A 47 2.39 9.68 -4.04
CA ILE A 47 2.16 9.07 -2.72
C ILE A 47 0.66 8.84 -2.50
N SER A 48 -0.17 9.83 -2.83
CA SER A 48 -1.62 9.75 -2.71
C SER A 48 -2.21 8.65 -3.58
N ALA A 49 -1.70 8.45 -4.80
CA ALA A 49 -2.14 7.38 -5.68
C ALA A 49 -1.84 5.99 -5.09
N TYR A 50 -0.64 5.78 -4.54
CA TYR A 50 -0.30 4.53 -3.85
C TYR A 50 -1.19 4.28 -2.63
N ALA A 51 -1.35 5.29 -1.77
CA ALA A 51 -2.21 5.17 -0.59
C ALA A 51 -3.67 4.84 -0.99
N ARG A 52 -4.18 5.48 -2.05
CA ARG A 52 -5.51 5.19 -2.58
C ARG A 52 -5.62 3.77 -3.14
N ALA A 53 -4.65 3.34 -3.94
CA ALA A 53 -4.63 1.99 -4.51
C ALA A 53 -4.64 0.91 -3.42
N ALA A 54 -3.79 1.05 -2.40
CA ALA A 54 -3.74 0.14 -1.26
C ALA A 54 -5.08 0.08 -0.53
N ARG A 55 -5.66 1.24 -0.20
CA ARG A 55 -6.96 1.30 0.49
C ARG A 55 -8.07 0.67 -0.35
N SER A 56 -8.16 1.01 -1.63
CA SER A 56 -9.19 0.45 -2.52
C SER A 56 -9.09 -1.07 -2.61
N ALA A 57 -7.88 -1.61 -2.76
CA ALA A 57 -7.67 -3.06 -2.81
C ALA A 57 -8.13 -3.76 -1.53
N VAL A 58 -7.84 -3.18 -0.36
CA VAL A 58 -8.29 -3.73 0.94
C VAL A 58 -9.82 -3.71 1.06
N VAL A 59 -10.49 -2.64 0.64
CA VAL A 59 -11.95 -2.54 0.70
C VAL A 59 -12.61 -3.57 -0.22
N LEU A 60 -12.14 -3.69 -1.46
CA LEU A 60 -12.68 -4.67 -2.42
C LEU A 60 -12.47 -6.11 -1.93
N ALA A 61 -11.30 -6.43 -1.37
CA ALA A 61 -11.07 -7.76 -0.79
C ALA A 61 -11.98 -8.03 0.43
N ALA A 62 -12.32 -7.00 1.22
CA ALA A 62 -13.26 -7.14 2.32
C ALA A 62 -14.69 -7.41 1.83
N GLU A 63 -15.11 -6.78 0.73
CA GLU A 63 -16.41 -7.03 0.08
C GLU A 63 -16.50 -8.48 -0.44
N GLU A 64 -15.44 -8.98 -1.08
CA GLU A 64 -15.36 -10.38 -1.52
C GLU A 64 -15.43 -11.35 -0.34
N LEU A 65 -14.76 -11.06 0.78
CA LEU A 65 -14.86 -11.87 1.99
C LEU A 65 -16.27 -11.85 2.59
N ASP A 66 -16.92 -10.69 2.64
CA ASP A 66 -18.28 -10.58 3.17
C ASP A 66 -19.30 -11.32 2.29
N SER A 67 -19.03 -11.49 0.99
CA SER A 67 -19.87 -12.29 0.08
C SER A 67 -19.93 -13.78 0.44
N VAL A 68 -18.96 -14.30 1.20
CA VAL A 68 -18.94 -15.69 1.69
C VAL A 68 -19.91 -15.87 2.87
N ARG A 69 -20.26 -14.78 3.56
CA ARG A 69 -20.99 -14.82 4.83
C ARG A 69 -22.39 -15.40 4.65
N GLY A 70 -22.71 -16.40 5.47
CA GLY A 70 -24.01 -17.07 5.45
C GLY A 70 -24.18 -18.11 4.35
N LEU A 71 -23.18 -18.31 3.49
CA LEU A 71 -23.15 -19.42 2.54
C LEU A 71 -22.68 -20.71 3.24
N HIS A 72 -23.10 -21.85 2.69
CA HIS A 72 -22.71 -23.18 3.17
C HIS A 72 -22.41 -24.14 2.01
N GLY A 73 -21.71 -25.23 2.32
CA GLY A 73 -21.43 -26.31 1.35
C GLY A 73 -20.63 -25.83 0.13
N GLU A 74 -20.97 -26.39 -1.03
CA GLU A 74 -20.27 -26.17 -2.30
C GLU A 74 -20.24 -24.69 -2.72
N GLU A 75 -21.31 -23.96 -2.43
CA GLU A 75 -21.40 -22.55 -2.78
C GLU A 75 -20.43 -21.71 -1.96
N ALA A 76 -20.35 -21.95 -0.65
CA ALA A 76 -19.36 -21.30 0.22
C ALA A 76 -17.93 -21.61 -0.21
N HIS A 77 -17.65 -22.85 -0.62
CA HIS A 77 -16.34 -23.26 -1.10
C HIS A 77 -15.93 -22.47 -2.35
N ARG A 78 -16.80 -22.46 -3.38
CA ARG A 78 -16.56 -21.76 -4.64
C ARG A 78 -16.40 -20.24 -4.47
N VAL A 79 -17.25 -19.61 -3.66
CA VAL A 79 -17.16 -18.16 -3.39
C VAL A 79 -15.95 -17.86 -2.51
N GLY A 80 -15.64 -18.73 -1.54
CA GLY A 80 -14.46 -18.64 -0.68
C GLY A 80 -13.15 -18.72 -1.46
N ALA A 81 -13.05 -19.61 -2.46
CA ALA A 81 -11.89 -19.69 -3.34
C ALA A 81 -11.66 -18.37 -4.11
N ARG A 82 -12.74 -17.75 -4.62
CA ARG A 82 -12.66 -16.43 -5.27
C ARG A 82 -12.18 -15.35 -4.30
N ALA A 83 -12.78 -15.30 -3.11
CA ALA A 83 -12.44 -14.31 -2.10
C ALA A 83 -10.98 -14.46 -1.64
N ALA A 84 -10.49 -15.70 -1.47
CA ALA A 84 -9.10 -15.98 -1.12
C ALA A 84 -8.12 -15.47 -2.19
N ALA A 85 -8.42 -15.67 -3.48
CA ALA A 85 -7.61 -15.12 -4.56
C ALA A 85 -7.60 -13.58 -4.55
N ALA A 86 -8.77 -12.94 -4.36
CA ALA A 86 -8.86 -11.48 -4.27
C ALA A 86 -8.09 -10.91 -3.06
N VAL A 87 -8.13 -11.60 -1.91
CA VAL A 87 -7.36 -11.27 -0.71
C VAL A 87 -5.86 -11.34 -0.98
N ALA A 88 -5.39 -12.35 -1.72
CA ALA A 88 -4.00 -12.49 -2.09
C ALA A 88 -3.53 -11.36 -3.03
N GLU A 89 -4.31 -11.05 -4.06
CA GLU A 89 -4.06 -9.94 -4.99
C GLU A 89 -4.01 -8.59 -4.23
N ALA A 90 -4.99 -8.33 -3.36
CA ALA A 90 -5.04 -7.11 -2.56
C ALA A 90 -3.86 -6.98 -1.59
N ALA A 91 -3.39 -8.08 -1.01
CA ALA A 91 -2.21 -8.07 -0.17
C ALA A 91 -0.95 -7.65 -0.92
N VAL A 92 -0.75 -8.15 -2.14
CA VAL A 92 0.40 -7.77 -2.98
C VAL A 92 0.33 -6.30 -3.35
N ILE A 93 -0.83 -5.81 -3.79
CA ILE A 93 -1.03 -4.39 -4.12
C ILE A 93 -0.73 -3.50 -2.92
N ALA A 94 -1.23 -3.84 -1.73
CA ALA A 94 -1.01 -3.04 -0.53
C ALA A 94 0.47 -3.00 -0.12
N ILE A 95 1.17 -4.14 -0.19
CA ILE A 95 2.61 -4.21 0.11
C ILE A 95 3.41 -3.35 -0.87
N ASP A 96 3.16 -3.49 -2.17
CA ASP A 96 3.94 -2.79 -3.19
C ASP A 96 3.67 -1.28 -3.15
N ALA A 97 2.42 -0.88 -2.88
CA ALA A 97 2.06 0.52 -2.66
C ALA A 97 2.76 1.11 -1.43
N ALA A 98 2.80 0.39 -0.30
CA ALA A 98 3.47 0.88 0.91
C ALA A 98 4.99 1.01 0.72
N LEU A 99 5.63 0.00 0.13
CA LEU A 99 7.07 0.02 -0.16
C LEU A 99 7.45 1.06 -1.23
N SER A 100 6.54 1.38 -2.15
CA SER A 100 6.76 2.44 -3.16
C SER A 100 6.50 3.84 -2.60
N ALA A 101 5.49 4.00 -1.73
CA ALA A 101 5.16 5.29 -1.14
C ALA A 101 6.20 5.72 -0.09
N ALA A 102 6.62 4.80 0.78
CA ALA A 102 7.49 5.11 1.92
C ALA A 102 8.78 5.88 1.57
N PRO A 103 9.57 5.52 0.53
CA PRO A 103 10.77 6.29 0.19
C PRO A 103 10.46 7.67 -0.41
N LEU A 104 9.30 7.86 -1.05
CA LEU A 104 8.95 9.12 -1.71
C LEU A 104 8.74 10.28 -0.73
N ILE A 105 8.54 10.02 0.56
CA ILE A 105 8.49 11.10 1.56
C ILE A 105 9.82 11.88 1.59
N PHE A 106 10.95 11.24 1.33
CA PHE A 106 12.24 11.94 1.33
C PHE A 106 12.39 12.89 0.13
N ASP A 107 11.70 12.59 -0.98
CA ASP A 107 11.68 13.44 -2.17
C ASP A 107 10.88 14.75 -1.96
N VAL A 108 10.04 14.83 -0.92
CA VAL A 108 9.28 16.06 -0.62
C VAL A 108 10.00 17.01 0.34
N GLY A 109 11.03 16.53 1.04
CA GLY A 109 11.61 17.26 2.16
C GLY A 109 13.09 17.63 2.08
N GLY A 110 13.80 17.13 1.07
CA GLY A 110 15.23 17.37 0.92
C GLY A 110 16.07 16.83 2.08
N GLY A 111 17.30 17.31 2.25
CA GLY A 111 18.23 16.75 3.24
C GLY A 111 17.72 16.79 4.69
N THR A 112 17.01 17.85 5.10
CA THR A 112 16.53 18.04 6.48
C THR A 112 15.58 16.92 6.93
N ILE A 113 14.77 16.37 6.02
CA ILE A 113 13.80 15.32 6.35
C ILE A 113 14.46 13.99 6.73
N THR A 114 15.77 13.84 6.45
CA THR A 114 16.56 12.66 6.82
C THR A 114 17.02 12.67 8.29
N ASN A 115 16.79 13.75 9.03
CA ASN A 115 17.19 13.81 10.43
C ASN A 115 16.44 12.75 11.27
N ARG A 116 17.17 12.06 12.14
CA ARG A 116 16.66 10.99 13.01
C ARG A 116 15.52 11.46 13.92
N GLU A 117 15.49 12.75 14.28
CA GLU A 117 14.40 13.32 15.09
C GLU A 117 13.01 13.15 14.44
N TRP A 118 12.95 13.12 13.11
CA TRP A 118 11.69 12.94 12.36
C TRP A 118 11.32 11.46 12.19
N GLY A 119 12.34 10.59 12.10
CA GLY A 119 12.21 9.14 12.06
C GLY A 119 11.31 8.60 10.94
N TYR A 120 11.23 9.27 9.78
CA TYR A 120 10.32 8.88 8.69
C TYR A 120 10.74 7.60 7.95
N ASP A 121 11.98 7.14 8.14
CA ASP A 121 12.48 5.84 7.70
C ASP A 121 11.67 4.67 8.31
N ARG A 122 10.98 4.93 9.44
CA ARG A 122 10.07 3.96 10.08
C ARG A 122 9.02 3.41 9.11
N HIS A 123 8.54 4.21 8.17
CA HIS A 123 7.50 3.80 7.24
C HIS A 123 7.98 2.64 6.36
N TRP A 124 9.16 2.80 5.77
CA TRP A 124 9.76 1.76 4.94
C TRP A 124 10.16 0.54 5.76
N ARG A 125 10.79 0.74 6.94
CA ARG A 125 11.19 -0.38 7.80
C ARG A 125 9.99 -1.21 8.25
N ASN A 126 8.90 -0.57 8.68
CA ASN A 126 7.70 -1.25 9.12
C ASN A 126 7.04 -2.01 7.96
N ALA A 127 6.88 -1.37 6.80
CA ALA A 127 6.35 -2.02 5.60
C ALA A 127 7.21 -3.22 5.20
N ARG A 128 8.54 -3.08 5.22
CA ARG A 128 9.47 -4.17 4.88
C ARG A 128 9.35 -5.36 5.83
N VAL A 129 9.20 -5.13 7.13
CA VAL A 129 9.00 -6.20 8.12
C VAL A 129 7.70 -6.97 7.83
N ILE A 130 6.59 -6.27 7.62
CA ILE A 130 5.29 -6.90 7.38
C ILE A 130 5.27 -7.63 6.04
N ALA A 131 5.83 -7.03 4.99
CA ALA A 131 5.99 -7.65 3.68
C ALA A 131 6.74 -8.99 3.77
N ASN A 132 7.76 -9.10 4.62
CA ASN A 132 8.53 -10.34 4.79
C ASN A 132 7.72 -11.49 5.42
N HIS A 133 6.67 -11.19 6.19
CA HIS A 133 5.74 -12.21 6.69
C HIS A 133 4.71 -12.65 5.65
N ASN A 134 4.63 -11.98 4.51
CA ASN A 134 3.63 -12.18 3.47
C ASN A 134 4.33 -12.52 2.13
N PRO A 135 4.62 -13.80 1.84
CA PRO A 135 5.38 -14.18 0.65
C PRO A 135 4.62 -13.82 -0.63
N ARG A 136 4.97 -12.67 -1.24
CA ARG A 136 4.26 -12.12 -2.40
C ARG A 136 4.26 -13.05 -3.60
N ASP A 137 5.41 -13.64 -3.92
CA ASP A 137 5.55 -14.51 -5.08
C ASP A 137 4.66 -15.75 -4.95
N TRP A 138 4.51 -16.26 -3.73
CA TRP A 138 3.57 -17.34 -3.45
C TRP A 138 2.11 -16.90 -3.64
N LYS A 139 1.72 -15.73 -3.10
CA LYS A 139 0.39 -15.16 -3.29
C LYS A 139 0.05 -14.94 -4.76
N LEU A 140 1.01 -14.44 -5.54
CA LEU A 140 0.89 -14.27 -6.99
C LEU A 140 0.77 -15.61 -7.71
N ALA A 141 1.56 -16.62 -7.34
CA ALA A 141 1.48 -17.95 -7.94
C ALA A 141 0.11 -18.59 -7.71
N VAL A 142 -0.44 -18.49 -6.50
CA VAL A 142 -1.78 -19.01 -6.19
C VAL A 142 -2.87 -18.25 -6.93
N ALA A 143 -2.84 -16.92 -6.92
CA ALA A 143 -3.81 -16.12 -7.67
C ALA A 143 -3.74 -16.47 -9.17
N GLY A 144 -2.54 -16.56 -9.74
CA GLY A 144 -2.32 -16.98 -11.12
C GLY A 144 -2.87 -18.37 -11.42
N ALA A 145 -2.59 -19.37 -10.58
CA ALA A 145 -3.11 -20.73 -10.72
C ALA A 145 -4.64 -20.75 -10.70
N TYR A 146 -5.27 -19.96 -9.82
CA TYR A 146 -6.72 -19.83 -9.77
C TYR A 146 -7.30 -19.18 -11.03
N ARG A 147 -6.70 -18.08 -11.51
CA ARG A 147 -7.15 -17.39 -12.75
C ARG A 147 -7.01 -18.26 -13.99
N LEU A 148 -6.04 -19.16 -14.02
CA LEU A 148 -5.84 -20.12 -15.11
C LEU A 148 -6.71 -21.38 -14.99
N GLY A 149 -7.47 -21.55 -13.90
CA GLY A 149 -8.25 -22.76 -13.63
C GLY A 149 -7.38 -23.99 -13.33
N VAL A 150 -6.14 -23.79 -12.91
CA VAL A 150 -5.17 -24.88 -12.64
C VAL A 150 -5.37 -25.46 -11.24
N ALA A 151 -5.58 -24.60 -10.25
CA ALA A 151 -5.79 -25.01 -8.85
C ALA A 151 -6.55 -23.93 -8.08
N GLU A 152 -7.31 -24.34 -7.07
CA GLU A 152 -7.93 -23.41 -6.13
C GLU A 152 -6.93 -22.93 -5.06
N PRO A 153 -7.17 -21.75 -4.44
CA PRO A 153 -6.34 -21.29 -3.36
C PRO A 153 -6.37 -22.21 -2.13
N PRO A 154 -5.27 -22.31 -1.37
CA PRO A 154 -5.24 -23.05 -0.12
C PRO A 154 -6.27 -22.53 0.88
N THR A 155 -6.87 -23.43 1.66
CA THR A 155 -7.88 -23.09 2.68
C THR A 155 -7.28 -22.72 4.05
N THR A 156 -5.96 -22.56 4.13
CA THR A 156 -5.26 -22.24 5.39
C THR A 156 -5.07 -20.74 5.54
N GLY A 157 -5.14 -20.22 6.77
CA GLY A 157 -4.96 -18.78 7.05
C GLY A 157 -3.52 -18.25 6.90
N LEU A 158 -2.59 -19.08 6.44
CA LEU A 158 -1.22 -18.69 6.09
C LEU A 158 -1.12 -18.24 4.62
N PHE A 159 -2.20 -18.42 3.86
CA PHE A 159 -2.38 -17.92 2.51
C PHE A 159 -3.07 -16.56 2.49
#